data_AF-A0A833L0S5-F1
#
_entry.id   AF-A0A833L0S5-F1
#
_cell.length_a   1.000
_cell.length_b   1.000
_cell.length_c   1.000
_cell.angle_alpha   90.00
_cell.angle_beta   90.00
_cell.angle_gamma   90.00
#
_symmetry.space_group_name_H-M   'P 1'
#
loop_
_entity.id
_entity.type
_entity.pdbx_description
1 polymer ?
#
loop_
_entity_poly.entity_id
_entity_poly.type
_entity_poly.pdbx_seq_one_letter_code
_entity_poly.pdbx_strand_id
1 'polypeptide(L)'
;MKKLLSFWISFVILFSGSCFAMQPSVIGGVRDGLAIGFMADGPLSNNIGIRFGLEANSGKQPLVAFLGSKFYLANVGRSLMSFGLGVVAYAGGSKNAEIGGAFSMIFNRVANIVPLFFEIGVDVAGTSRAQAQLGFKIF
;
A
#
# COMPACT_ATOMS: atom_id res chain seq x y z
N MET A 1 -8.10 14.92 -29.55
CA MET A 1 -8.54 15.81 -28.46
C MET A 1 -9.85 15.36 -27.80
N LYS A 2 -10.95 15.13 -28.54
CA LYS A 2 -12.26 14.73 -27.96
C LYS A 2 -12.23 13.43 -27.13
N LYS A 3 -11.44 12.43 -27.53
CA LYS A 3 -11.26 11.17 -26.78
C LYS A 3 -10.55 11.37 -25.44
N LEU A 4 -9.58 12.29 -25.38
CA LEU A 4 -8.83 12.60 -24.16
C LEU A 4 -9.73 13.32 -23.15
N LEU A 5 -10.52 14.29 -23.62
CA LEU A 5 -11.48 15.03 -22.80
C LEU A 5 -12.57 14.10 -22.24
N SER A 6 -13.11 13.19 -23.05
CA SER A 6 -14.07 12.19 -22.59
C SER A 6 -13.46 11.24 -21.56
N PHE A 7 -12.19 10.84 -21.71
CA PHE A 7 -11.48 10.02 -20.73
C PHE A 7 -11.32 10.75 -19.39
N TRP A 8 -10.91 12.02 -19.42
CA TRP A 8 -10.79 12.86 -18.21
C TRP A 8 -12.13 13.09 -17.52
N ILE A 9 -13.20 13.31 -18.28
CA ILE A 9 -14.56 13.48 -17.73
C ILE A 9 -15.06 12.16 -17.12
N SER A 10 -14.89 11.02 -17.80
CA SER A 10 -15.25 9.72 -17.23
C SER A 10 -14.40 9.39 -16.00
N PHE A 11 -13.11 9.73 -16.00
CA PHE A 11 -12.24 9.59 -14.84
C PHE A 11 -12.76 10.45 -13.68
N VAL A 12 -13.00 11.75 -13.89
CA VAL A 12 -13.52 12.63 -12.84
C VAL A 12 -14.88 12.15 -12.34
N ILE A 13 -15.80 11.73 -13.20
CA ILE A 13 -17.16 11.28 -12.81
C ILE A 13 -17.13 9.94 -12.06
N LEU A 14 -16.32 8.98 -12.50
CA LEU A 14 -16.17 7.68 -11.82
C LEU A 14 -15.48 7.83 -10.46
N PHE A 15 -14.58 8.81 -10.32
CA PHE A 15 -13.86 9.08 -9.08
C PHE A 15 -14.51 10.18 -8.20
N SER A 16 -15.49 10.95 -8.69
CA SER A 16 -16.17 12.01 -7.93
C SER A 16 -17.29 11.50 -7.01
N GLY A 17 -17.84 10.32 -7.29
CA GLY A 17 -18.94 9.74 -6.50
C GLY A 17 -18.51 9.19 -5.14
N SER A 18 -17.21 9.05 -4.91
CA SER A 18 -16.68 8.54 -3.67
C SER A 18 -15.51 9.42 -3.24
N CYS A 19 -15.82 10.50 -2.54
CA CYS A 19 -14.83 11.16 -1.70
C CYS A 19 -14.51 10.21 -0.52
N PHE A 20 -13.93 9.04 -0.83
CA PHE A 20 -13.23 8.22 0.14
C PHE A 20 -12.09 9.10 0.64
N ALA A 21 -12.20 9.61 1.87
CA ALA A 21 -11.12 10.34 2.49
C ALA A 21 -9.98 9.35 2.72
N MET A 22 -9.17 9.14 1.69
CA MET A 22 -7.98 8.31 1.79
C MET A 22 -7.06 8.97 2.80
N GLN A 23 -6.73 8.24 3.84
CA GLN A 23 -5.88 8.71 4.90
C GLN A 23 -4.42 8.56 4.46
N PRO A 24 -3.66 9.66 4.37
CA PRO A 24 -2.24 9.58 4.11
C PRO A 24 -1.51 8.92 5.29
N SER A 25 -0.42 8.24 5.01
CA SER A 25 0.44 7.58 6.00
C SER A 25 1.88 7.66 5.57
N VAL A 26 2.79 7.89 6.51
CA VAL A 26 4.22 7.64 6.30
C VAL A 26 4.47 6.18 6.62
N ILE A 27 5.23 5.50 5.77
CA ILE A 27 5.62 4.10 5.95
C ILE A 27 7.13 3.97 5.88
N GLY A 28 7.67 2.99 6.59
CA GLY A 28 9.07 2.64 6.48
C GLY A 28 9.38 1.28 7.09
N GLY A 29 10.46 0.66 6.65
CA GLY A 29 10.83 -0.68 7.10
C GLY A 29 11.85 -1.34 6.19
N VAL A 30 11.72 -2.66 6.04
CA VAL A 30 12.61 -3.49 5.23
C VAL A 30 11.83 -4.14 4.09
N ARG A 31 12.31 -3.95 2.85
CA ARG A 31 11.71 -4.48 1.63
C ARG A 31 12.77 -4.59 0.52
N ASP A 32 13.62 -5.63 0.58
CA ASP A 32 14.89 -5.79 -0.21
C ASP A 32 16.00 -4.75 0.13
N GLY A 33 15.77 -3.96 1.17
CA GLY A 33 16.59 -2.85 1.61
C GLY A 33 15.82 -2.03 2.64
N LEU A 34 16.39 -0.93 3.13
CA LEU A 34 15.63 0.02 3.93
C LEU A 34 14.71 0.81 3.00
N ALA A 35 13.41 0.78 3.30
CA ALA A 35 12.38 1.47 2.54
C ALA A 35 11.73 2.56 3.39
N ILE A 36 11.42 3.69 2.77
CA ILE A 36 10.63 4.78 3.35
C ILE A 36 9.74 5.40 2.29
N GLY A 37 8.51 5.73 2.64
CA GLY A 37 7.55 6.20 1.65
C GLY A 37 6.27 6.76 2.23
N PHE A 38 5.35 6.98 1.31
CA PHE A 38 3.99 7.43 1.61
C PHE A 38 2.99 6.43 1.07
N MET A 39 1.91 6.26 1.81
CA MET A 39 0.77 5.45 1.44
C MET A 39 -0.50 6.26 1.64
N ALA A 40 -1.48 6.07 0.77
CA ALA A 40 -2.85 6.50 1.00
C ALA A 40 -3.71 5.24 1.21
N ASP A 41 -4.46 5.19 2.32
CA ASP A 41 -5.31 4.06 2.71
C ASP A 41 -6.75 4.52 2.90
N GLY A 42 -7.72 3.80 2.36
CA GLY A 42 -9.12 4.21 2.43
C GLY A 42 -10.07 3.01 2.55
N PRO A 43 -11.18 3.13 3.29
CA PRO A 43 -12.22 2.11 3.28
C PRO A 43 -12.94 2.13 1.92
N LEU A 44 -13.14 0.97 1.32
CA LEU A 44 -14.02 0.76 0.16
C LEU A 44 -15.40 0.26 0.61
N SER A 45 -15.44 -0.55 1.67
CA SER A 45 -16.63 -1.09 2.34
C SER A 45 -16.30 -1.42 3.81
N ASN A 46 -17.26 -1.90 4.60
CA ASN A 46 -17.11 -2.15 6.05
C ASN A 46 -15.92 -3.05 6.43
N ASN A 47 -15.49 -3.93 5.52
CA ASN A 47 -14.43 -4.91 5.77
C ASN A 47 -13.35 -4.92 4.69
N ILE A 48 -13.44 -4.01 3.71
CA ILE A 48 -12.55 -3.96 2.55
C ILE A 48 -12.03 -2.53 2.44
N GLY A 49 -10.72 -2.37 2.40
CA GLY A 49 -10.06 -1.12 2.09
C GLY A 49 -9.21 -1.23 0.83
N ILE A 50 -8.89 -0.09 0.24
CA ILE A 50 -7.89 0.04 -0.81
C ILE A 50 -6.71 0.83 -0.28
N ARG A 51 -5.52 0.55 -0.80
CA ARG A 51 -4.31 1.27 -0.46
C ARG A 51 -3.37 1.34 -1.65
N PHE A 52 -2.67 2.44 -1.77
CA PHE A 52 -1.56 2.55 -2.70
C PHE A 52 -0.46 3.39 -2.09
N GLY A 53 0.77 3.18 -2.54
CA GLY A 53 1.90 3.91 -2.00
C GLY A 53 3.11 3.86 -2.89
N LEU A 54 4.06 4.71 -2.54
CA LEU A 54 5.35 4.88 -3.18
C LEU A 54 6.42 4.93 -2.10
N GLU A 55 7.49 4.16 -2.28
CA GLU A 55 8.62 4.07 -1.36
C GLU A 55 9.93 4.27 -2.11
N ALA A 56 10.82 5.05 -1.52
CA ALA A 56 12.23 5.01 -1.84
C ALA A 56 12.86 3.83 -1.09
N ASN A 57 13.69 3.05 -1.79
CA ASN A 57 14.33 1.86 -1.27
C ASN A 57 15.85 1.94 -1.43
N SER A 58 16.60 1.49 -0.43
CA SER A 58 18.06 1.39 -0.52
C SER A 58 18.55 0.13 -1.23
N GLY A 59 17.63 -0.74 -1.66
CA GLY A 59 17.92 -1.99 -2.38
C GLY A 59 18.34 -1.76 -3.84
N LYS A 60 18.34 -2.84 -4.62
CA LYS A 60 18.77 -2.81 -6.04
C LYS A 60 17.86 -1.97 -6.94
N GLN A 61 16.57 -1.91 -6.57
CA GLN A 61 15.56 -1.12 -7.25
C GLN A 61 15.09 -0.03 -6.28
N PRO A 62 15.48 1.24 -6.52
CA PRO A 62 15.33 2.32 -5.56
C PRO A 62 13.91 2.87 -5.43
N LEU A 63 12.98 2.44 -6.30
CA LEU A 63 11.59 2.84 -6.24
C LEU A 63 10.69 1.61 -6.13
N VAL A 64 9.79 1.63 -5.16
CA VAL A 64 8.74 0.63 -5.00
C VAL A 64 7.39 1.34 -5.07
N ALA A 65 6.54 0.89 -5.97
CA ALA A 65 5.14 1.32 -6.05
C ALA A 65 4.25 0.14 -5.73
N PHE A 66 3.17 0.35 -4.98
CA PHE A 66 2.21 -0.72 -4.71
C PHE A 66 0.78 -0.22 -4.76
N LEU A 67 -0.12 -1.12 -5.12
CA LEU A 67 -1.57 -0.96 -5.09
C LEU A 67 -2.15 -2.26 -4.52
N GLY A 68 -2.98 -2.17 -3.50
CA GLY A 68 -3.55 -3.36 -2.87
C GLY A 68 -4.89 -3.11 -2.21
N SER A 69 -5.52 -4.22 -1.86
CA SER A 69 -6.71 -4.31 -1.04
C SER A 69 -6.33 -4.77 0.37
N LYS A 70 -7.11 -4.33 1.35
CA LYS A 70 -6.99 -4.68 2.77
C LYS A 70 -8.30 -5.27 3.24
N PHE A 71 -8.28 -6.54 3.64
CA PHE A 71 -9.46 -7.28 4.10
C PHE A 71 -9.39 -7.45 5.61
N TYR A 72 -10.35 -6.91 6.35
CA TYR A 72 -10.41 -7.12 7.80
C TYR A 72 -10.66 -8.60 8.10
N LEU A 73 -9.85 -9.19 8.99
CA LEU A 73 -9.98 -10.58 9.41
C LEU A 73 -10.60 -10.69 10.80
N ALA A 74 -9.91 -10.15 11.80
CA ALA A 74 -10.27 -10.33 13.20
C ALA A 74 -9.60 -9.28 14.11
N ASN A 75 -10.06 -9.21 15.34
CA ASN A 75 -9.40 -8.49 16.42
C ASN A 75 -8.47 -9.42 17.17
N VAL A 76 -7.20 -9.05 17.30
CA VAL A 76 -6.21 -9.75 18.13
C VAL A 76 -5.88 -8.85 19.31
N GLY A 77 -6.54 -9.10 20.45
CA GLY A 77 -6.54 -8.18 21.58
C GLY A 77 -7.15 -6.83 21.19
N ARG A 78 -6.35 -5.75 21.22
CA ARG A 78 -6.77 -4.40 20.81
C ARG A 78 -6.35 -4.04 19.38
N SER A 79 -5.58 -4.89 18.70
CA SER A 79 -5.10 -4.68 17.34
C SER A 79 -6.10 -5.21 16.32
N LEU A 80 -6.35 -4.46 15.25
CA LEU A 80 -7.20 -4.91 14.14
C LEU A 80 -6.31 -5.60 13.11
N MET A 81 -6.49 -6.91 12.95
CA MET A 81 -5.75 -7.72 11.99
C MET A 81 -6.47 -7.72 10.64
N SER A 82 -5.72 -7.47 9.58
CA SER A 82 -6.20 -7.47 8.20
C SER A 82 -5.24 -8.25 7.31
N PHE A 83 -5.77 -8.81 6.23
CA PHE A 83 -5.01 -9.43 5.16
C PHE A 83 -4.87 -8.45 4.00
N GLY A 84 -3.65 -8.28 3.49
CA GLY A 84 -3.33 -7.48 2.33
C GLY A 84 -3.12 -8.36 1.10
N LEU A 85 -3.73 -7.97 -0.02
CA LEU A 85 -3.42 -8.51 -1.34
C LEU A 85 -3.20 -7.36 -2.29
N GLY A 86 -2.18 -7.44 -3.14
CA GLY A 86 -1.93 -6.37 -4.09
C GLY A 86 -0.98 -6.72 -5.20
N VAL A 87 -0.64 -5.67 -5.93
CA VAL A 87 0.38 -5.64 -6.96
C VAL A 87 1.47 -4.69 -6.49
N VAL A 88 2.71 -5.07 -6.76
CA VAL A 88 3.90 -4.29 -6.47
C VAL A 88 4.73 -4.15 -7.74
N ALA A 89 5.33 -2.99 -7.91
CA ALA A 89 6.27 -2.69 -8.97
C ALA A 89 7.57 -2.16 -8.36
N TYR A 90 8.67 -2.81 -8.70
CA TYR A 90 10.02 -2.36 -8.37
C TYR A 90 10.65 -1.75 -9.62
N ALA A 91 11.17 -0.53 -9.50
CA ALA A 91 11.70 0.21 -10.62
C ALA A 91 12.92 1.05 -10.24
N GLY A 92 13.61 1.56 -11.26
CA GLY A 92 14.82 2.35 -11.14
C GLY A 92 16.09 1.50 -11.02
N GLY A 93 17.24 2.18 -11.08
CA GLY A 93 18.56 1.53 -11.08
C GLY A 93 18.94 0.96 -12.45
N SER A 94 19.84 -0.02 -12.44
CA SER A 94 20.43 -0.64 -13.64
C SER A 94 19.67 -1.88 -14.14
N LYS A 95 18.55 -2.24 -13.52
CA LYS A 95 17.69 -3.36 -13.91
C LYS A 95 16.37 -2.87 -14.49
N ASN A 96 15.74 -3.73 -15.30
CA ASN A 96 14.37 -3.51 -15.79
C ASN A 96 13.37 -3.46 -14.62
N ALA A 97 12.24 -2.81 -14.84
CA ALA A 97 11.15 -2.80 -13.88
C ALA A 97 10.57 -4.22 -13.69
N GLU A 98 10.34 -4.62 -12.44
CA GLU A 98 9.75 -5.91 -12.07
C GLU A 98 8.36 -5.65 -11.48
N ILE A 99 7.34 -6.32 -12.01
CA ILE A 99 5.95 -6.23 -11.53
C ILE A 99 5.51 -7.59 -11.03
N GLY A 100 4.79 -7.62 -9.92
CA GLY A 100 4.37 -8.87 -9.31
C GLY A 100 3.26 -8.71 -8.28
N GLY A 101 2.97 -9.81 -7.59
CA GLY A 101 1.97 -9.86 -6.53
C GLY A 101 2.56 -9.52 -5.16
N ALA A 102 1.72 -9.03 -4.25
CA ALA A 102 2.07 -8.79 -2.87
C ALA A 102 1.01 -9.41 -1.96
N PHE A 103 1.45 -10.05 -0.87
CA PHE A 103 0.56 -10.54 0.18
C PHE A 103 1.11 -10.17 1.55
N SER A 104 0.25 -9.75 2.47
CA SER A 104 0.68 -9.32 3.79
C SER A 104 -0.36 -9.51 4.89
N MET A 105 0.10 -9.53 6.13
CA MET A 105 -0.72 -9.34 7.32
C MET A 105 -0.44 -7.96 7.88
N ILE A 106 -1.52 -7.23 8.17
CA ILE A 106 -1.48 -5.84 8.63
C ILE A 106 -2.15 -5.79 9.99
N PHE A 107 -1.43 -5.30 10.99
CA PHE A 107 -1.90 -5.07 12.34
C PHE A 107 -2.07 -3.57 12.52
N ASN A 108 -3.30 -3.09 12.62
CA ASN A 108 -3.58 -1.69 12.96
C ASN A 108 -3.66 -1.54 14.48
N ARG A 109 -3.31 -0.35 14.99
CA ARG A 109 -3.33 -0.01 16.42
C ARG A 109 -2.35 -0.87 17.23
N VAL A 110 -1.14 -1.06 16.69
CA VAL A 110 -0.08 -1.80 17.37
C VAL A 110 0.29 -1.09 18.67
N ALA A 111 0.54 -1.87 19.73
CA ALA A 111 0.78 -1.37 21.08
C ALA A 111 -0.34 -0.44 21.62
N ASN A 112 -1.56 -0.57 21.10
CA ASN A 112 -2.70 0.28 21.43
C ASN A 112 -2.51 1.77 21.05
N ILE A 113 -1.60 2.07 20.13
CA ILE A 113 -1.30 3.43 19.67
C ILE A 113 -2.00 3.67 18.32
N VAL A 114 -2.98 4.57 18.31
CA VAL A 114 -3.49 5.17 17.07
C VAL A 114 -2.60 6.39 16.78
N PRO A 115 -2.05 6.56 15.57
CA PRO A 115 -2.38 5.90 14.30
C PRO A 115 -1.34 4.86 13.79
N LEU A 116 -0.68 4.12 14.68
CA LEU A 116 0.37 3.19 14.27
C LEU A 116 -0.19 1.88 13.69
N PHE A 117 0.45 1.39 12.63
CA PHE A 117 0.27 0.04 12.10
C PHE A 117 1.60 -0.65 11.81
N PHE A 118 1.56 -1.98 11.81
CA PHE A 118 2.67 -2.84 11.42
C PHE A 118 2.21 -3.79 10.33
N GLU A 119 3.07 -4.08 9.38
CA GLU A 119 2.81 -4.94 8.26
C GLU A 119 3.96 -5.91 8.04
N ILE A 120 3.63 -7.18 7.80
CA ILE A 120 4.58 -8.21 7.41
C ILE A 120 4.03 -8.98 6.22
N GLY A 121 4.88 -9.33 5.28
CA GLY A 121 4.42 -9.97 4.05
C GLY A 121 5.53 -10.38 3.12
N VAL A 122 5.15 -10.68 1.89
CA VAL A 122 6.07 -11.05 0.83
C VAL A 122 5.59 -10.44 -0.49
N ASP A 123 6.56 -9.96 -1.24
CA ASP A 123 6.41 -9.52 -2.62
C ASP A 123 6.97 -10.58 -3.55
N VAL A 124 6.21 -10.92 -4.58
CA VAL A 124 6.57 -11.91 -5.60
C VAL A 124 6.64 -11.20 -6.93
N ALA A 125 7.76 -10.52 -7.19
CA ALA A 125 8.05 -9.80 -8.43
C ALA A 125 9.45 -10.19 -8.90
N GLY A 126 9.60 -11.03 -9.92
CA GLY A 126 10.89 -11.64 -10.24
C GLY A 126 11.33 -12.63 -9.15
N THR A 127 12.05 -12.14 -8.13
CA THR A 127 12.39 -12.91 -6.92
C THR A 127 11.50 -12.57 -5.74
N SER A 128 11.15 -13.56 -4.91
CA SER A 128 10.39 -13.34 -3.68
C SER A 128 11.20 -12.51 -2.67
N ARG A 129 10.58 -11.45 -2.13
CA ARG A 129 11.17 -10.54 -1.14
C ARG A 129 10.30 -10.52 0.11
N ALA A 130 10.87 -10.76 1.28
CA ALA A 130 10.16 -10.52 2.52
C ALA A 130 10.03 -9.00 2.77
N GLN A 131 8.90 -8.58 3.32
CA GLN A 131 8.66 -7.22 3.76
C GLN A 131 8.24 -7.16 5.23
N ALA A 132 8.75 -6.16 5.93
CA ALA A 132 8.32 -5.79 7.27
C ALA A 132 8.30 -4.26 7.37
N GLN A 133 7.15 -3.67 7.66
CA GLN A 133 6.93 -2.23 7.58
C GLN A 133 6.17 -1.72 8.80
N LEU A 134 6.54 -0.53 9.27
CA LEU A 134 5.77 0.27 10.21
C LEU A 134 5.20 1.45 9.47
N GLY A 135 4.00 1.87 9.85
CA GLY A 135 3.40 3.08 9.33
C GLY A 135 2.66 3.89 10.36
N PHE A 136 2.64 5.20 10.12
CA PHE A 136 1.97 6.20 10.94
C PHE A 136 1.01 6.96 10.05
N LYS A 137 -0.30 6.89 10.36
CA LYS A 137 -1.29 7.65 9.60
C LYS A 137 -1.26 9.13 9.97
N ILE A 138 -1.27 9.99 8.97
CA ILE A 138 -1.31 11.44 9.13
C ILE A 138 -2.79 11.85 9.19
N PHE A 139 -3.13 12.71 10.16
CA PHE A 139 -4.46 13.26 10.37
C PHE A 139 -4.56 14.68 9.82
#